data_AF-A0A942H2S0-F1
#
_entry.id   AF-A0A942H2S0-F1
#
_cell.length_a   1.000
_cell.length_b   1.000
_cell.length_c   1.000
_cell.angle_alpha   90.00
_cell.angle_beta   90.00
_cell.angle_gamma   90.00
#
_symmetry.space_group_name_H-M   'P 1'
#
loop_
_entity.id
_entity.type
_entity.pdbx_description
1 polymer ?
#
loop_
_entity_poly.entity_id
_entity_poly.type
_entity_poly.pdbx_seq_one_letter_code
_entity_poly.pdbx_strand_id
1 'polypeptide(L)'
;QRYCPRGPRSIWSEINKKKVQQLIKARLMLPAGLAAVERAKANGQWDKAYAPASSITVPPDLEAALKKNKKARDFFTTLKGSNRYAFLHRLHTAKKEETRAKRLALFIGMLERGETFY
;
A
#
# COMPACT_ATOMS: atom_id res chain seq x y z
N GLN A 1 13.01 2.88 14.79
CA GLN A 1 12.34 3.50 13.61
C GLN A 1 13.33 4.46 12.96
N ARG A 2 13.62 4.34 11.66
CA ARG A 2 14.59 5.20 10.96
C ARG A 2 13.90 6.45 10.42
N TYR A 3 14.44 7.62 10.73
CA TYR A 3 13.97 8.91 10.20
C TYR A 3 14.97 9.41 9.17
N CYS A 4 14.54 9.48 7.90
CA CYS A 4 15.33 10.02 6.81
C CYS A 4 14.54 11.14 6.12
N PRO A 5 15.22 12.16 5.57
CA PRO A 5 14.58 13.20 4.78
C PRO A 5 13.74 12.59 3.65
N ARG A 6 12.49 13.03 3.52
CA ARG A 6 11.60 12.59 2.43
C ARG A 6 11.90 13.39 1.17
N GLY A 7 12.02 12.70 0.04
CA GLY A 7 12.15 13.34 -1.26
C GLY A 7 10.81 13.94 -1.74
N PRO A 8 10.83 14.86 -2.71
CA PRO A 8 9.64 15.54 -3.23
C PRO A 8 8.63 14.62 -3.92
N ARG A 9 9.08 13.43 -4.38
CA ARG A 9 8.22 12.40 -4.99
C ARG A 9 7.93 11.20 -4.07
N SER A 10 8.35 11.25 -2.80
CA SER A 10 8.16 10.13 -1.88
C SER A 10 6.68 9.89 -1.61
N ILE A 11 6.26 8.62 -1.74
CA ILE A 11 4.91 8.18 -1.43
C ILE A 11 4.70 8.28 0.09
N TRP A 12 3.63 8.95 0.50
CA TRP A 12 3.23 9.03 1.90
C TRP A 12 2.31 7.87 2.26
N SER A 13 2.40 7.39 3.50
CA SER A 13 1.44 6.44 4.07
C SER A 13 0.57 7.14 5.09
N GLU A 14 -0.65 6.67 5.29
CA GLU A 14 -1.54 7.22 6.34
C GLU A 14 -0.93 7.14 7.75
N ILE A 15 -0.16 6.10 8.06
CA ILE A 15 0.57 6.00 9.34
C ILE A 15 1.53 7.17 9.50
N ASN A 16 2.23 7.54 8.42
CA ASN A 16 3.16 8.66 8.45
C ASN A 16 2.44 10.02 8.53
N LYS A 17 1.27 10.16 7.90
CA LYS A 17 0.41 11.34 8.11
C LYS A 17 0.02 11.48 9.58
N LYS A 18 -0.49 10.40 10.20
CA LYS A 18 -0.89 10.39 11.62
C LYS A 18 0.28 10.77 12.53
N LYS A 19 1.48 10.21 12.28
CA LYS A 19 2.69 10.56 13.03
C LYS A 19 3.08 12.03 12.85
N VAL A 20 3.04 12.55 11.62
CA VAL A 20 3.30 13.98 11.37
C VAL A 20 2.28 14.85 12.10
N GLN A 21 1.00 14.52 12.06
CA GLN A 21 -0.03 15.28 12.78
C GLN A 21 0.21 15.28 14.30
N GLN A 22 0.61 14.14 14.87
CA GLN A 22 0.99 14.06 16.28
C GLN A 22 2.22 14.92 16.60
N LEU A 23 3.26 14.88 15.75
CA LEU A 23 4.47 15.68 15.95
C LEU A 23 4.23 17.18 15.81
N ILE A 24 3.36 17.60 14.88
CA ILE A 24 2.92 19.00 14.74
C ILE A 24 2.18 19.42 16.01
N LYS A 25 1.23 18.61 16.50
CA LYS A 25 0.47 18.89 17.73
C LYS A 25 1.38 18.99 18.95
N ALA A 26 2.41 18.14 19.02
CA ALA A 26 3.42 18.15 20.07
C ALA A 26 4.51 19.23 19.90
N ARG A 27 4.47 20.04 18.82
CA ARG A 27 5.51 21.03 18.46
C ARG A 27 6.93 20.45 18.36
N LEU A 28 7.05 19.15 18.05
CA LEU A 28 8.33 18.45 17.89
C LEU A 28 8.81 18.45 16.43
N MET A 29 8.11 19.13 15.54
CA MET A 29 8.48 19.23 14.12
C MET A 29 9.53 20.31 13.89
N LEU A 30 10.61 19.91 13.22
CA LEU A 30 11.63 20.84 12.73
C LEU A 30 11.19 21.54 11.43
N PRO A 31 11.74 22.73 11.10
CA PRO A 31 11.41 23.47 9.88
C PRO A 31 11.55 22.64 8.60
N ALA A 32 12.59 21.80 8.51
CA ALA A 32 12.79 20.89 7.37
C ALA A 32 11.66 19.86 7.22
N GLY A 33 11.12 19.38 8.35
CA GLY A 33 9.98 18.47 8.37
C GLY A 33 8.69 19.16 7.90
N LEU A 34 8.46 20.40 8.35
CA LEU A 34 7.30 21.19 7.94
C LEU A 34 7.34 21.50 6.44
N ALA A 35 8.51 21.89 5.92
CA ALA A 35 8.70 22.12 4.49
C ALA A 35 8.41 20.86 3.65
N ALA A 36 8.75 19.67 4.14
CA ALA A 36 8.43 18.41 3.47
C ALA A 36 6.90 18.12 3.46
N VAL A 37 6.19 18.51 4.53
CA VAL A 37 4.72 18.37 4.62
C VAL A 37 4.02 19.33 3.67
N GLU A 38 4.44 20.60 3.63
CA GLU A 38 3.88 21.60 2.73
C GLU A 38 4.11 21.23 1.26
N ARG A 39 5.31 20.74 0.92
CA ARG A 39 5.58 20.20 -0.43
C ARG A 39 4.71 18.99 -0.76
N ALA A 40 4.47 18.10 0.21
CA ALA A 40 3.61 16.94 0.00
C ALA A 40 2.14 17.33 -0.25
N LYS A 41 1.64 18.36 0.46
CA LYS A 41 0.32 18.94 0.24
C LYS A 41 0.23 19.58 -1.15
N ALA A 42 1.19 20.41 -1.52
CA ALA A 42 1.25 21.06 -2.83
C ALA A 42 1.30 20.05 -3.99
N ASN A 43 2.02 18.94 -3.81
CA ASN A 43 2.13 17.89 -4.84
C ASN A 43 0.96 16.88 -4.83
N GLY A 44 -0.03 17.05 -3.94
CA GLY A 44 -1.15 16.13 -3.76
C GLY A 44 -0.75 14.72 -3.28
N GLN A 45 0.52 14.53 -2.91
CA GLN A 45 1.06 13.29 -2.34
C GLN A 45 0.64 13.11 -0.89
N TRP A 46 0.36 14.23 -0.21
CA TRP A 46 -0.34 14.23 1.05
C TRP A 46 -1.68 13.54 0.83
N ASP A 47 -2.63 14.09 0.07
CA ASP A 47 -3.95 13.46 -0.07
C ASP A 47 -3.95 12.04 -0.64
N LYS A 48 -3.00 11.73 -1.53
CA LYS A 48 -2.79 10.37 -2.07
C LYS A 48 -2.14 9.37 -1.11
N ALA A 49 -1.92 9.72 0.17
CA ALA A 49 -1.31 8.79 1.10
C ALA A 49 -2.15 7.52 1.21
N TYR A 50 -1.52 6.38 0.91
CA TYR A 50 -2.24 5.11 0.85
C TYR A 50 -2.66 4.67 2.25
N ALA A 51 -3.85 4.08 2.32
CA ALA A 51 -4.41 3.49 3.52
C ALA A 51 -3.48 2.40 4.09
N PRO A 52 -3.39 2.23 5.42
CA PRO A 52 -2.55 1.22 6.03
C PRO A 52 -2.98 -0.18 5.58
N ALA A 53 -2.05 -1.12 5.67
CA ALA A 53 -2.30 -2.54 5.41
C ALA A 53 -3.50 -3.12 6.16
N SER A 54 -3.87 -2.53 7.29
CA SER A 54 -5.02 -2.92 8.11
C SER A 54 -6.38 -2.48 7.55
N SER A 55 -6.42 -1.52 6.62
CA SER A 55 -7.65 -0.97 6.04
C SER A 55 -7.83 -1.33 4.55
N ILE A 56 -6.90 -2.08 3.96
CA ILE A 56 -6.96 -2.42 2.55
C ILE A 56 -7.92 -3.60 2.35
N THR A 57 -9.13 -3.28 1.88
CA THR A 57 -10.14 -4.28 1.55
C THR A 57 -9.70 -5.09 0.33
N VAL A 58 -10.08 -6.37 0.28
CA VAL A 58 -9.85 -7.23 -0.89
C VAL A 58 -10.66 -6.67 -2.05
N PRO A 59 -10.03 -6.30 -3.17
CA PRO A 59 -10.77 -5.80 -4.32
C PRO A 59 -11.69 -6.87 -4.94
N PRO A 60 -12.86 -6.50 -5.48
CA PRO A 60 -13.83 -7.47 -6.02
C PRO A 60 -13.27 -8.35 -7.15
N ASP A 61 -12.39 -7.80 -7.98
CA ASP A 61 -11.72 -8.51 -9.07
C ASP A 61 -10.75 -9.58 -8.55
N LEU A 62 -10.03 -9.30 -7.46
CA LEU A 62 -9.20 -10.32 -6.80
C LEU A 62 -10.08 -11.40 -6.17
N GLU A 63 -11.17 -11.03 -5.51
CA GLU A 63 -12.09 -12.00 -4.94
C GLU A 63 -12.71 -12.90 -6.01
N ALA A 64 -13.12 -12.34 -7.15
CA ALA A 64 -13.65 -13.09 -8.28
C ALA A 64 -12.60 -14.06 -8.87
N ALA A 65 -11.35 -13.62 -8.99
CA ALA A 65 -10.27 -14.48 -9.46
C ALA A 65 -9.92 -15.60 -8.46
N LEU A 66 -9.93 -15.32 -7.16
CA LEU A 66 -9.75 -16.33 -6.12
C LEU A 66 -10.93 -17.31 -6.06
N LYS A 67 -12.17 -16.88 -6.32
CA LYS A 67 -13.34 -17.79 -6.43
C LYS A 67 -13.19 -18.81 -7.56
N LYS A 68 -12.55 -18.43 -8.67
CA LYS A 68 -12.25 -19.34 -9.79
C LYS A 68 -11.14 -20.34 -9.46
N ASN A 69 -10.34 -20.09 -8.42
CA ASN A 69 -9.17 -20.88 -8.11
C ASN A 69 -9.06 -21.22 -6.63
N LYS A 70 -9.58 -22.38 -6.26
CA LYS A 70 -9.63 -22.83 -4.86
C LYS A 70 -8.25 -22.93 -4.21
N LYS A 71 -7.23 -23.40 -4.94
CA LYS A 71 -5.85 -23.47 -4.42
C LYS A 71 -5.28 -22.09 -4.09
N ALA A 72 -5.40 -21.15 -5.03
CA ALA A 72 -4.95 -19.78 -4.82
C ALA A 72 -5.72 -19.10 -3.67
N ARG A 73 -7.03 -19.35 -3.55
CA ARG A 73 -7.85 -18.85 -2.44
C ARG A 73 -7.37 -19.39 -1.10
N ASP A 74 -7.20 -20.71 -0.98
CA ASP A 74 -6.80 -21.33 0.27
C ASP A 74 -5.43 -20.81 0.70
N PHE A 75 -4.46 -20.73 -0.22
CA PHE A 75 -3.16 -20.13 0.06
C PHE A 75 -3.27 -18.64 0.41
N PHE A 76 -4.08 -17.85 -0.30
CA PHE A 76 -4.29 -16.44 0.03
C PHE A 76 -4.91 -16.22 1.40
N THR A 77 -5.74 -17.15 1.90
CA THR A 77 -6.29 -17.08 3.26
C THR A 77 -5.25 -17.37 4.34
N THR A 78 -4.20 -18.12 4.04
CA THR A 78 -3.08 -18.33 4.98
C THR A 78 -2.15 -17.11 5.03
N LEU A 79 -2.09 -16.31 3.96
CA LEU A 79 -1.28 -15.09 3.92
C LEU A 79 -1.79 -14.04 4.92
N LYS A 80 -0.89 -13.62 5.81
CA LYS A 80 -1.11 -12.55 6.80
C LYS A 80 0.00 -11.51 6.72
N GLY A 81 -0.24 -10.33 7.30
CA GLY A 81 0.76 -9.27 7.43
C GLY A 81 1.31 -8.78 6.08
N SER A 82 2.64 -8.74 5.98
CA SER A 82 3.36 -8.12 4.85
C SER A 82 3.08 -8.76 3.50
N ASN A 83 2.92 -10.10 3.45
CA ASN A 83 2.67 -10.81 2.20
C ASN A 83 1.28 -10.47 1.65
N ARG A 84 0.23 -10.58 2.46
CA ARG A 84 -1.13 -10.19 2.09
C ARG A 84 -1.19 -8.72 1.66
N TYR A 85 -0.49 -7.84 2.38
CA TYR A 85 -0.43 -6.43 2.06
C TYR A 85 0.24 -6.16 0.71
N ALA A 86 1.34 -6.86 0.39
CA ALA A 86 2.05 -6.66 -0.87
C ALA A 86 1.17 -6.94 -2.10
N PHE A 87 0.39 -8.02 -2.07
CA PHE A 87 -0.59 -8.32 -3.13
C PHE A 87 -1.63 -7.20 -3.27
N LEU A 88 -2.27 -6.81 -2.16
CA LEU A 88 -3.34 -5.80 -2.16
C LEU A 88 -2.82 -4.42 -2.57
N HIS A 89 -1.68 -4.00 -2.07
CA HIS A 89 -1.05 -2.71 -2.39
C HIS A 89 -0.64 -2.64 -3.87
N ARG A 90 -0.07 -3.71 -4.44
CA ARG A 90 0.31 -3.75 -5.86
C ARG A 90 -0.90 -3.73 -6.80
N LEU A 91 -2.04 -4.28 -6.39
CA LEU A 91 -3.30 -4.13 -7.13
C LEU A 91 -3.88 -2.73 -6.98
N HIS A 92 -3.89 -2.17 -5.77
CA HIS A 92 -4.45 -0.84 -5.51
C HIS A 92 -3.67 0.27 -6.21
N THR A 93 -2.34 0.14 -6.31
CA THR A 93 -1.47 1.09 -7.03
C THR A 93 -1.51 0.94 -8.55
N ALA A 94 -2.13 -0.11 -9.09
CA ALA A 94 -2.29 -0.31 -10.53
C ALA A 94 -3.38 0.62 -11.08
N LYS A 95 -3.00 1.80 -11.57
CA LYS A 95 -3.94 2.80 -12.10
C LYS A 95 -4.57 2.44 -13.45
N LYS A 96 -3.89 1.62 -14.25
CA LYS A 96 -4.39 1.17 -15.57
C LYS A 96 -5.04 -0.20 -15.44
N GLU A 97 -6.22 -0.37 -16.01
CA GLU A 97 -6.96 -1.65 -15.98
C GLU A 97 -6.16 -2.80 -16.61
N GLU A 98 -5.48 -2.56 -17.74
CA GLU A 98 -4.60 -3.56 -18.36
C GLU A 98 -3.49 -4.04 -17.42
N THR A 99 -2.88 -3.10 -16.68
CA THR A 99 -1.82 -3.43 -15.72
C THR A 99 -2.39 -4.19 -14.53
N ARG A 100 -3.62 -3.85 -14.13
CA ARG A 100 -4.35 -4.53 -13.07
C ARG A 100 -4.66 -5.97 -13.44
N ALA A 101 -5.20 -6.21 -14.64
CA ALA A 101 -5.49 -7.54 -15.16
C ALA A 101 -4.22 -8.40 -15.28
N LYS A 102 -3.12 -7.84 -15.82
CA LYS A 102 -1.83 -8.54 -15.90
C LYS A 102 -1.30 -8.93 -14.52
N ARG A 103 -1.36 -8.01 -13.55
CA ARG A 103 -0.94 -8.30 -12.16
C ARG A 103 -1.83 -9.35 -11.51
N LEU A 104 -3.15 -9.29 -11.75
CA LEU A 104 -4.09 -10.25 -11.21
C LEU A 104 -3.78 -11.67 -11.69
N ALA A 105 -3.57 -11.86 -13.00
CA ALA A 105 -3.18 -13.14 -13.57
C ALA A 105 -1.85 -13.67 -12.97
N LEU A 106 -0.84 -12.80 -12.87
CA LEU A 106 0.44 -13.14 -12.23
C LEU A 106 0.24 -13.58 -10.78
N PHE A 107 -0.58 -12.86 -10.02
CA PHE A 107 -0.78 -13.10 -8.60
C PHE A 107 -1.51 -14.40 -8.35
N ILE A 108 -2.54 -14.71 -9.13
CA ILE A 108 -3.21 -16.03 -9.06
C ILE A 108 -2.20 -17.13 -9.34
N GLY A 109 -1.38 -17.01 -10.39
CA GLY A 109 -0.35 -18.02 -10.70
C GLY A 109 0.68 -18.19 -9.57
N MET A 110 1.11 -17.10 -8.93
CA MET A 110 2.00 -17.20 -7.75
C MET A 110 1.32 -17.90 -6.58
N LEU A 111 0.08 -17.52 -6.27
CA LEU A 111 -0.70 -18.11 -5.16
C LEU A 111 -1.01 -19.59 -5.40
N GLU A 112 -1.25 -20.00 -6.65
CA GLU A 112 -1.39 -21.41 -7.03
C GLU A 112 -0.12 -22.22 -6.77
N ARG A 113 1.04 -21.63 -7.00
CA ARG A 113 2.35 -22.25 -6.73
C ARG A 113 2.79 -22.14 -5.26
N GLY A 114 2.03 -21.43 -4.42
CA GLY A 114 2.40 -21.17 -3.04
C GLY A 114 3.54 -20.15 -2.88
N GLU A 115 3.73 -19.27 -3.87
CA GLU A 115 4.78 -18.25 -3.87
C GLU A 115 4.31 -16.93 -3.24
N THR A 116 5.22 -16.27 -2.52
CA THR A 116 5.04 -14.96 -1.91
C THR A 116 6.08 -13.96 -2.41
N PHE A 117 5.89 -12.67 -2.12
CA PHE A 117 6.87 -11.63 -2.47
C PHE A 117 8.04 -11.54 -1.48
N TYR A 118 7.85 -12.11 -0.29
CA TYR A 118 8.81 -12.16 0.80
C TYR A 118 8.88 -13.57 1.35
#